data_AF-A0A8T5FA97-F1
#
_entry.id   AF-A0A8T5FA97-F1
#
_cell.length_a   1.000
_cell.length_b   1.000
_cell.length_c   1.000
_cell.angle_alpha   90.00
_cell.angle_beta   90.00
_cell.angle_gamma   90.00
#
_symmetry.space_group_name_H-M   'P 1'
#
loop_
_entity.id
_entity.type
_entity.pdbx_description
1 polymer ?
#
loop_
_entity_poly.entity_id
_entity_poly.type
_entity_poly.pdbx_seq_one_letter_code
_entity_poly.pdbx_strand_id
1 'polypeptide(L)'
;MSDQVVRSIPGVKWFQDKLKDVKVYGTKHNVPYVQISLINSFFLIFLGSLKIMTLLFVGLDTLSAKIVVPDYAYEVAGYLQIPLWGIMTVTLLPIVSKGMIRIEKMGSKLVFYAVNRIDLILWRKFGVESPVSNRIWNMEQRIRSVSIQSKRKIFILGLGLYGIYALNRLSLL
;
A
#
# COMPACT_ATOMS: atom_id res chain seq x y z
N MET A 1 22.78 18.69 10.29
CA MET A 1 23.90 17.73 10.37
C MET A 1 23.48 16.27 10.46
N SER A 2 22.26 15.92 10.92
CA SER A 2 21.78 14.52 11.01
C SER A 2 21.50 13.83 9.67
N ASP A 3 21.01 14.56 8.66
CA ASP A 3 20.61 13.97 7.36
C ASP A 3 21.78 13.40 6.54
N GLN A 4 23.01 13.90 6.72
CA GLN A 4 24.17 13.38 6.01
C GLN A 4 24.67 12.05 6.61
N VAL A 5 24.51 11.86 7.92
CA VAL A 5 24.92 10.63 8.64
C VAL A 5 23.97 9.47 8.32
N VAL A 6 22.66 9.73 8.18
CA VAL A 6 21.69 8.69 7.80
C VAL A 6 21.90 8.23 6.34
N ARG A 7 22.37 9.13 5.47
CA ARG A 7 22.64 8.82 4.05
C ARG A 7 23.94 8.04 3.81
N SER A 8 24.86 8.00 4.77
CA SER A 8 26.13 7.28 4.65
C SER A 8 26.05 5.81 5.09
N ILE A 9 24.93 5.37 5.69
CA ILE A 9 24.71 3.97 6.04
C ILE A 9 24.48 3.17 4.75
N PRO A 10 25.31 2.14 4.44
CA PRO A 10 25.27 1.44 3.16
C PRO A 10 23.91 0.81 2.84
N GLY A 11 23.21 0.28 3.85
CA GLY A 11 21.85 -0.28 3.69
C GLY A 11 20.78 0.77 3.34
N VAL A 12 20.89 1.98 3.91
CA VAL A 12 19.94 3.08 3.63
C VAL A 12 20.14 3.62 2.22
N LYS A 13 21.39 3.77 1.79
CA LYS A 13 21.72 4.22 0.42
C LYS A 13 21.23 3.21 -0.63
N TRP A 14 21.48 1.92 -0.41
CA TRP A 14 20.98 0.85 -1.28
C TRP A 14 19.45 0.90 -1.43
N PHE A 15 18.72 1.06 -0.32
CA PHE A 15 17.26 1.12 -0.35
C PHE A 15 16.75 2.37 -1.08
N GLN A 16 17.38 3.53 -0.85
CA GLN A 16 17.04 4.77 -1.56
C GLN A 16 17.27 4.64 -3.07
N ASP A 17 18.34 4.00 -3.50
CA ASP A 17 18.62 3.79 -4.92
C ASP A 17 17.62 2.80 -5.53
N LYS A 18 17.21 1.75 -4.82
CA LYS A 18 16.11 0.87 -5.26
C LYS A 18 14.77 1.60 -5.37
N LEU A 19 14.47 2.54 -4.48
CA LEU A 19 13.25 3.37 -4.60
C LEU A 19 13.33 4.34 -5.77
N LYS A 20 14.50 4.91 -6.07
CA LYS A 20 14.69 5.71 -7.29
C LYS A 20 14.50 4.87 -8.54
N ASP A 21 15.00 3.63 -8.57
CA ASP A 21 14.79 2.71 -9.69
C ASP A 21 13.31 2.44 -9.94
N VAL A 22 12.51 2.30 -8.87
CA VAL A 22 11.05 2.12 -8.99
C VAL A 22 10.39 3.36 -9.60
N LYS A 23 10.81 4.55 -9.18
CA LYS A 23 10.32 5.82 -9.78
C LYS A 23 10.65 5.90 -11.26
N VAL A 24 11.90 5.63 -11.63
CA VAL A 24 12.33 5.60 -13.04
C VAL A 24 11.55 4.55 -13.83
N TYR A 25 11.32 3.36 -13.25
CA TYR A 25 10.53 2.30 -13.86
C TYR A 25 9.09 2.75 -14.12
N GLY A 26 8.44 3.41 -13.16
CA GLY A 26 7.10 3.94 -13.31
C GLY A 26 6.99 5.04 -14.38
N THR A 27 7.97 5.96 -14.43
CA THR A 27 8.04 6.98 -15.49
C THR A 27 8.17 6.35 -16.87
N LYS A 28 9.04 5.33 -17.03
CA LYS A 28 9.17 4.58 -18.30
C LYS A 28 7.88 3.89 -18.73
N HIS A 29 7.00 3.56 -17.79
CA HIS A 29 5.74 2.86 -18.07
C HIS A 29 4.54 3.82 -18.22
N ASN A 30 4.78 5.13 -18.25
CA ASN A 30 3.77 6.19 -18.32
C ASN A 30 2.73 6.13 -17.17
N VAL A 31 3.16 5.74 -15.97
CA VAL A 31 2.30 5.80 -14.79
C VAL A 31 2.55 7.13 -14.06
N PRO A 32 1.60 8.08 -14.09
CA PRO A 32 1.81 9.44 -13.58
C PRO A 32 1.98 9.50 -12.05
N TYR A 33 1.47 8.52 -11.30
CA TYR A 33 1.44 8.54 -9.84
C TYR A 33 2.15 7.34 -9.20
N VAL A 34 3.45 7.18 -9.46
CA VAL A 34 4.28 6.10 -8.87
C VAL A 34 4.27 6.11 -7.32
N GLN A 35 4.01 7.29 -6.72
CA GLN A 35 3.86 7.43 -5.27
C GLN A 35 2.66 6.65 -4.72
N ILE A 36 1.56 6.58 -5.48
CA ILE A 36 0.36 5.82 -5.08
C ILE A 36 0.68 4.32 -5.10
N SER A 37 1.38 3.84 -6.14
CA SER A 37 1.80 2.44 -6.24
C SER A 37 2.74 2.05 -5.08
N LEU A 38 3.64 2.96 -4.67
CA LEU A 38 4.51 2.76 -3.51
C LEU A 38 3.72 2.67 -2.20
N ILE A 39 2.78 3.59 -1.98
CA ILE A 39 1.92 3.59 -0.78
C ILE A 39 1.05 2.33 -0.74
N ASN A 40 0.42 1.96 -1.85
CA ASN A 40 -0.37 0.74 -1.95
C ASN A 40 0.47 -0.51 -1.67
N SER A 41 1.70 -0.56 -2.16
CA SER A 41 2.62 -1.68 -1.90
C SER A 41 3.03 -1.76 -0.44
N PHE A 42 3.24 -0.62 0.21
CA PHE A 42 3.52 -0.56 1.65
C PHE A 42 2.34 -1.10 2.48
N PHE A 43 1.11 -0.71 2.14
CA PHE A 43 -0.10 -1.24 2.78
C PHE A 43 -0.31 -2.73 2.48
N LEU A 44 -0.04 -3.19 1.26
CA LEU A 44 -0.11 -4.61 0.94
C LEU A 44 0.90 -5.44 1.73
N ILE A 45 2.11 -4.93 1.92
CA ILE A 45 3.12 -5.60 2.75
C ILE A 45 2.67 -5.64 4.21
N PHE A 46 2.03 -4.57 4.71
CA PHE A 46 1.42 -4.54 6.04
C PHE A 46 0.29 -5.57 6.21
N LEU A 47 -0.61 -5.67 5.23
CA LEU A 47 -1.67 -6.69 5.24
C LEU A 47 -1.10 -8.11 5.11
N GLY A 48 -0.06 -8.26 4.28
CA GLY A 48 0.65 -9.53 4.09
C GLY A 48 1.32 -10.01 5.38
N SER A 49 1.99 -9.11 6.11
CA SER A 49 2.57 -9.46 7.41
C SER A 49 1.48 -9.86 8.40
N LEU A 50 0.36 -9.12 8.47
CA LEU A 50 -0.77 -9.50 9.34
C LEU A 50 -1.29 -10.89 9.02
N LYS A 51 -1.38 -11.25 7.73
CA LYS A 51 -1.80 -12.60 7.33
C LYS A 51 -0.78 -13.66 7.77
N ILE A 52 0.52 -13.39 7.64
CA ILE A 52 1.57 -14.29 8.12
C ILE A 52 1.48 -14.49 9.63
N MET A 53 1.25 -13.42 10.40
CA MET A 53 1.00 -13.51 11.84
C MET A 53 -0.20 -14.41 12.15
N THR A 54 -1.34 -14.24 11.45
CA THR A 54 -2.49 -15.14 11.67
C THR A 54 -2.18 -16.59 11.32
N LEU A 55 -1.35 -16.84 10.30
CA LEU A 55 -0.92 -18.19 9.94
C LEU A 55 0.02 -18.79 11.00
N LEU A 56 0.87 -17.97 11.64
CA LEU A 56 1.69 -18.40 12.76
C LEU A 56 0.84 -18.82 13.95
N PHE A 57 -0.21 -18.06 14.29
CA PHE A 57 -1.15 -18.46 15.34
C PHE A 57 -1.87 -19.77 15.02
N VAL A 58 -2.40 -19.92 13.80
CA VAL A 58 -3.01 -21.18 13.37
C VAL A 58 -2.01 -22.34 13.43
N GLY A 59 -0.75 -22.11 13.05
CA GLY A 59 0.32 -23.09 13.18
C GLY A 59 0.56 -23.50 14.63
N LEU A 60 0.65 -22.53 15.54
CA LEU A 60 0.78 -22.77 16.98
C LEU A 60 -0.41 -23.55 17.55
N ASP A 61 -1.64 -23.21 17.15
CA ASP A 61 -2.85 -23.93 17.58
C ASP A 61 -2.81 -25.40 17.13
N THR A 62 -2.38 -25.66 15.88
CA THR A 62 -2.24 -27.04 15.38
C THR A 62 -1.13 -27.84 16.08
N LEU A 63 -0.09 -27.17 16.56
CA LEU A 63 0.99 -27.78 17.34
C LEU A 63 0.58 -28.03 18.78
N SER A 64 -0.18 -27.10 19.37
CA SER A 64 -0.77 -27.22 20.71
C SER A 64 -1.70 -28.43 20.82
N ALA A 65 -2.40 -28.77 19.74
CA ALA A 65 -3.20 -30.00 19.66
C ALA A 65 -2.39 -31.31 19.75
N LYS A 66 -1.07 -31.25 19.57
CA LYS A 66 -0.17 -32.43 19.56
C LYS A 66 0.87 -32.43 20.67
N ILE A 67 1.27 -31.26 21.16
CA ILE A 67 2.35 -31.06 22.13
C ILE A 67 1.95 -29.90 23.07
N VAL A 68 2.33 -29.96 24.35
CA VAL A 68 2.17 -28.81 25.25
C VAL A 68 3.06 -27.66 24.77
N VAL A 69 2.45 -26.68 24.11
CA VAL A 69 3.13 -25.46 23.67
C VAL A 69 3.16 -24.48 24.85
N PRO A 70 4.34 -23.97 25.23
CA PRO A 70 4.43 -22.98 26.30
C PRO A 70 3.71 -21.67 25.95
N ASP A 71 3.03 -21.05 26.92
CA ASP A 71 2.25 -19.82 26.71
C ASP A 71 3.10 -18.65 26.17
N TYR A 72 4.39 -18.59 26.51
CA TYR A 72 5.31 -17.57 25.99
C TYR A 72 5.47 -17.61 24.47
N ALA A 73 5.19 -18.74 23.81
CA ALA A 73 5.28 -18.86 22.35
C ALA A 73 4.23 -18.00 21.64
N TYR A 74 3.04 -17.86 22.23
CA TYR A 74 1.96 -17.03 21.70
C TYR A 74 2.26 -15.53 21.88
N GLU A 75 2.86 -15.16 23.00
CA GLU A 75 3.31 -13.79 23.25
C GLU A 75 4.38 -13.36 22.25
N VAL A 76 5.42 -14.19 22.07
CA VAL A 76 6.51 -13.93 21.11
C VAL A 76 5.98 -13.82 19.67
N ALA A 77 5.03 -14.69 19.28
CA ALA A 77 4.37 -14.60 17.98
C ALA A 77 3.57 -13.30 17.80
N GLY A 78 2.96 -12.81 18.89
CA GLY A 78 2.27 -11.52 18.96
C GLY A 78 3.18 -10.33 18.60
N TYR A 79 4.40 -10.31 19.12
CA TYR A 79 5.36 -9.24 18.91
C TYR A 79 6.11 -9.33 17.57
N LEU A 80 6.17 -10.52 16.97
CA LEU A 80 6.94 -10.76 15.74
C LEU A 80 6.42 -9.97 14.52
N GLN A 81 5.16 -9.53 14.57
CA GLN A 81 4.50 -8.83 13.47
C GLN A 81 5.20 -7.54 13.03
N ILE A 82 5.64 -6.73 13.99
CA ILE A 82 6.30 -5.43 13.72
C ILE A 82 7.68 -5.61 13.06
N PRO A 83 8.62 -6.41 13.62
CA PRO A 83 9.91 -6.65 12.98
C PRO A 83 9.76 -7.39 11.65
N LEU A 84 8.83 -8.33 11.52
CA LEU A 84 8.56 -9.03 10.27
C LEU A 84 8.09 -8.06 9.18
N TRP A 85 7.16 -7.16 9.51
CA TRP A 85 6.73 -6.11 8.61
C TRP A 85 7.87 -5.16 8.19
N GLY A 86 8.73 -4.78 9.14
CA GLY A 86 9.90 -3.94 8.86
C GLY A 86 10.85 -4.58 7.86
N ILE A 87 11.21 -5.85 8.08
CA ILE A 87 12.09 -6.62 7.18
C ILE A 87 11.44 -6.79 5.81
N MET A 88 10.16 -7.16 5.76
CA MET A 88 9.41 -7.29 4.50
C MET A 88 9.33 -5.96 3.75
N THR A 89 9.20 -4.84 4.45
CA THR A 89 9.15 -3.52 3.82
C THR A 89 10.49 -3.18 3.16
N VAL A 90 11.62 -3.43 3.82
CA VAL A 90 12.93 -3.12 3.22
C VAL A 90 13.21 -4.02 2.01
N THR A 91 12.83 -5.29 2.08
CA THR A 91 13.16 -6.30 1.06
C THR A 91 12.17 -6.34 -0.11
N LEU A 92 10.86 -6.33 0.18
CA LEU A 92 9.81 -6.58 -0.80
C LEU A 92 9.21 -5.31 -1.39
N LEU A 93 9.32 -4.16 -0.72
CA LEU A 93 8.72 -2.91 -1.23
C LEU A 93 9.15 -2.58 -2.67
N PRO A 94 10.44 -2.69 -3.06
CA PRO A 94 10.84 -2.40 -4.44
C PRO A 94 10.25 -3.38 -5.46
N ILE A 95 10.05 -4.64 -5.08
CA ILE A 95 9.55 -5.72 -5.94
C ILE A 95 8.04 -5.57 -6.12
N VAL A 96 7.31 -5.48 -5.00
CA VAL A 96 5.85 -5.33 -4.98
C VAL A 96 5.44 -4.04 -5.68
N SER A 97 6.19 -2.95 -5.50
CA SER A 97 5.89 -1.67 -6.17
C SER A 97 6.03 -1.76 -7.70
N LYS A 98 7.02 -2.48 -8.22
CA LYS A 98 7.13 -2.72 -9.67
C LYS A 98 5.96 -3.57 -10.18
N GLY A 99 5.52 -4.56 -9.41
CA GLY A 99 4.32 -5.34 -9.70
C GLY A 99 3.06 -4.47 -9.73
N MET A 100 2.88 -3.62 -8.73
CA MET A 100 1.75 -2.73 -8.61
C MET A 100 1.66 -1.75 -9.78
N ILE A 101 2.78 -1.19 -10.23
CA ILE A 101 2.83 -0.33 -11.42
C ILE A 101 2.28 -1.05 -12.66
N ARG A 102 2.55 -2.36 -12.82
CA ARG A 102 2.01 -3.14 -13.95
C ARG A 102 0.51 -3.36 -13.80
N ILE A 103 0.05 -3.68 -12.59
CA ILE A 103 -1.38 -3.86 -12.29
C ILE A 103 -2.14 -2.56 -12.55
N GLU A 104 -1.64 -1.43 -12.08
CA GLU A 104 -2.24 -0.10 -12.30
C GLU A 104 -2.32 0.24 -13.79
N LYS A 105 -1.27 -0.07 -14.56
CA LYS A 105 -1.28 0.11 -16.01
C LYS A 105 -2.32 -0.75 -16.70
N MET A 106 -2.45 -2.02 -16.31
CA MET A 106 -3.44 -2.94 -16.88
C MET A 106 -4.87 -2.53 -16.47
N GLY A 107 -5.08 -2.20 -15.20
CA GLY A 107 -6.34 -1.74 -14.66
C GLY A 107 -6.81 -0.46 -15.34
N SER A 108 -5.91 0.51 -15.55
CA SER A 108 -6.24 1.75 -16.26
C SER A 108 -6.74 1.47 -17.68
N LYS A 109 -6.06 0.60 -18.44
CA LYS A 109 -6.51 0.19 -19.78
C LYS A 109 -7.88 -0.48 -19.76
N LEU A 110 -8.12 -1.37 -18.80
CA LEU A 110 -9.40 -2.05 -18.64
C LEU A 110 -10.53 -1.06 -18.30
N VAL A 111 -10.29 -0.12 -17.39
CA VAL A 111 -11.25 0.92 -17.03
C VAL A 111 -11.56 1.80 -18.24
N PHE A 112 -10.56 2.27 -18.98
CA PHE A 112 -10.78 3.05 -20.19
C PHE A 112 -11.60 2.28 -21.24
N TYR A 113 -11.27 1.00 -21.45
CA TYR A 113 -12.02 0.16 -22.37
C TYR A 113 -13.47 -0.02 -21.92
N ALA A 114 -13.70 -0.27 -20.64
CA ALA A 114 -15.03 -0.44 -20.07
C ALA A 114 -15.87 0.84 -20.16
N VAL A 115 -15.30 2.00 -19.78
CA VAL A 115 -15.96 3.31 -19.88
C VAL A 115 -16.31 3.61 -21.33
N ASN A 116 -15.38 3.45 -22.26
CA ASN A 116 -15.63 3.70 -23.68
C ASN A 116 -16.75 2.79 -24.23
N ARG A 117 -16.75 1.51 -23.84
CA ARG A 117 -17.81 0.57 -24.26
C ARG A 117 -19.16 0.97 -23.69
N ILE A 118 -19.23 1.41 -22.43
CA ILE A 118 -20.47 1.90 -21.81
C ILE A 118 -20.95 3.18 -22.47
N ASP A 119 -20.07 4.14 -22.70
CA ASP A 119 -20.40 5.40 -23.36
C ASP A 119 -20.91 5.15 -24.79
N LEU A 120 -20.30 4.23 -25.55
CA LEU A 120 -20.81 3.81 -26.87
C LEU A 120 -22.20 3.17 -26.81
N ILE A 121 -22.46 2.33 -25.80
CA ILE A 121 -23.78 1.70 -25.61
C ILE A 121 -24.83 2.78 -25.27
N LEU A 122 -24.49 3.72 -24.40
CA LEU A 122 -25.37 4.81 -24.00
C LEU A 122 -25.62 5.78 -25.16
N TRP A 123 -24.59 6.09 -25.96
CA TRP A 123 -24.72 6.90 -27.16
C TRP A 123 -25.68 6.26 -28.17
N ARG A 124 -25.53 4.95 -28.44
CA ARG A 124 -26.45 4.22 -29.33
C ARG A 124 -27.91 4.20 -28.85
N LYS A 125 -28.16 4.26 -27.54
CA LYS A 125 -29.52 4.20 -26.96
C LYS A 125 -30.18 5.57 -26.77
N PHE A 126 -29.40 6.61 -26.44
CA PHE A 126 -29.94 7.89 -26.00
C PHE A 126 -29.42 9.09 -26.81
N GLY A 127 -28.47 8.90 -27.73
CA GLY A 127 -27.87 9.98 -28.53
C GLY A 127 -27.02 10.98 -27.73
N VAL A 128 -26.85 10.75 -26.42
CA VAL A 128 -26.07 11.62 -25.54
C VAL A 128 -24.59 11.27 -25.63
N GLU A 129 -23.74 12.27 -25.87
CA GLU A 129 -22.29 12.09 -25.92
C GLU A 129 -21.69 11.92 -24.52
N SER A 130 -20.99 10.79 -24.32
CA SER A 130 -20.04 10.53 -23.22
C SER A 130 -20.50 10.92 -21.79
N PRO A 131 -21.70 10.50 -21.33
CA PRO A 131 -22.22 10.88 -20.02
C PRO A 131 -21.39 10.31 -18.85
N VAL A 132 -20.78 9.12 -19.00
CA VAL A 132 -19.99 8.50 -17.92
C VAL A 132 -18.63 9.17 -17.83
N SER A 133 -17.95 9.39 -18.96
CA SER A 133 -16.68 10.09 -18.99
C SER A 133 -16.74 11.50 -18.40
N ASN A 134 -17.81 12.26 -18.68
CA ASN A 134 -17.99 13.60 -18.10
C ASN A 134 -18.17 13.58 -16.57
N ARG A 135 -18.88 12.60 -16.02
CA ARG A 135 -19.01 12.45 -14.56
C ARG A 135 -17.68 12.10 -13.91
N ILE A 136 -16.92 11.19 -14.51
CA ILE A 136 -15.59 10.81 -14.02
C ILE A 136 -14.68 12.04 -14.02
N TRP A 137 -14.69 12.82 -15.09
CA TRP A 137 -13.89 14.04 -15.21
C TRP A 137 -14.21 15.07 -14.12
N ASN A 138 -15.50 15.34 -13.88
CA ASN A 138 -15.93 16.27 -12.83
C ASN A 138 -15.52 15.79 -11.43
N MET A 139 -15.53 14.49 -11.20
CA MET A 139 -15.10 13.89 -9.93
C MET A 139 -13.58 13.98 -9.76
N GLU A 140 -12.80 13.72 -10.82
CA GLU A 140 -11.35 13.92 -10.80
C GLU A 140 -10.96 15.36 -10.53
N GLN A 141 -11.62 16.33 -11.16
CA GLN A 141 -11.35 17.75 -10.93
C GLN A 141 -11.58 18.14 -9.47
N ARG A 142 -12.68 17.68 -8.85
CA ARG A 142 -12.96 17.93 -7.43
C ARG A 142 -11.91 17.34 -6.50
N ILE A 143 -11.35 16.18 -6.82
CA ILE A 143 -10.31 15.53 -5.99
C ILE A 143 -8.95 16.23 -6.20
N ARG A 144 -8.65 16.69 -7.42
CA ARG A 144 -7.43 17.45 -7.72
C ARG A 144 -7.43 18.84 -7.09
N SER A 145 -8.58 19.50 -7.00
CA SER A 145 -8.71 20.83 -6.38
C SER A 145 -8.48 20.83 -4.87
N VAL A 146 -8.47 19.66 -4.22
CA VAL A 146 -8.13 19.55 -2.79
C VAL A 146 -6.63 19.81 -2.59
N SER A 147 -6.32 20.80 -1.74
CA SER A 147 -4.96 21.23 -1.45
C SER A 147 -4.09 20.11 -0.84
N ILE A 148 -2.80 20.12 -1.20
CA ILE A 148 -1.80 19.17 -0.69
C ILE A 148 -1.70 19.21 0.84
N GLN A 149 -1.92 20.36 1.45
CA GLN A 149 -1.91 20.53 2.91
C GLN A 149 -3.05 19.76 3.58
N SER A 150 -4.26 19.79 2.99
CA SER A 150 -5.42 19.05 3.50
C SER A 150 -5.20 17.54 3.38
N LYS A 151 -4.63 17.07 2.26
CA LYS A 151 -4.27 15.66 2.05
C LYS A 151 -3.26 15.16 3.09
N ARG A 152 -2.25 15.98 3.41
CA ARG A 152 -1.26 15.68 4.47
C ARG A 152 -1.90 15.60 5.84
N LYS A 153 -2.81 16.52 6.19
CA LYS A 153 -3.52 16.49 7.48
C LYS A 153 -4.31 15.20 7.65
N ILE A 154 -5.06 14.78 6.64
CA ILE A 154 -5.84 13.53 6.67
C ILE A 154 -4.93 12.32 6.90
N PHE A 155 -3.79 12.27 6.20
CA PHE A 155 -2.82 11.18 6.36
C PHE A 155 -2.20 11.13 7.76
N ILE A 156 -1.79 12.28 8.30
CA ILE A 156 -1.24 12.40 9.66
C ILE A 156 -2.28 12.00 10.71
N LEU A 157 -3.54 12.41 10.53
CA LEU A 157 -4.64 12.11 11.44
C LEU A 157 -4.95 10.60 11.46
N GLY A 158 -4.93 9.95 10.29
CA GLY A 158 -5.06 8.50 10.18
C GLY A 158 -3.91 7.72 10.85
N LEU A 159 -2.66 8.17 10.63
CA LEU A 159 -1.50 7.60 11.31
C LEU A 159 -1.54 7.81 12.83
N GLY A 160 -2.00 8.97 13.28
CA GLY A 160 -2.16 9.29 14.70
C GLY A 160 -3.18 8.39 15.39
N LEU A 161 -4.35 8.19 14.77
CA LEU A 161 -5.37 7.28 15.28
C LEU A 161 -4.88 5.83 15.36
N TYR A 162 -4.15 5.38 14.35
CA TYR A 162 -3.57 4.04 14.36
C TYR A 162 -2.47 3.89 15.44
N GLY A 163 -1.63 4.92 15.62
CA GLY A 163 -0.61 4.94 16.67
C GLY A 163 -1.23 4.90 18.07
N ILE A 164 -2.30 5.65 18.31
CA ILE A 164 -3.05 5.63 19.57
C ILE A 164 -3.66 4.25 19.81
N TYR A 165 -4.27 3.64 18.79
CA TYR A 165 -4.81 2.29 18.90
C TYR A 165 -3.73 1.24 19.25
N ALA A 166 -2.57 1.32 18.59
CA ALA A 166 -1.45 0.41 18.86
C ALA A 166 -0.87 0.58 20.27
N LEU A 167 -0.76 1.82 20.75
CA LEU A 167 -0.31 2.12 22.12
C LEU A 167 -1.33 1.65 23.17
N ASN A 168 -2.62 1.87 22.93
CA ASN A 168 -3.68 1.44 23.85
C ASN A 168 -3.76 -0.09 23.95
N ARG A 169 -3.50 -0.79 22.84
CA ARG A 169 -3.37 -2.25 22.84
C ARG A 169 -2.14 -2.75 23.61
N LEU A 170 -1.04 -1.99 23.59
CA LEU A 170 0.16 -2.32 24.36
C LEU A 170 0.00 -2.03 25.87
N SER A 171 -0.82 -1.06 26.26
CA SER A 171 -1.09 -0.73 27.67
C SER A 171 -2.13 -1.63 28.35
N LEU A 172 -2.82 -2.47 27.58
CA LEU A 172 -3.78 -3.47 28.07
C LEU A 172 -3.16 -4.87 28.23
N LEU A 173 -1.86 -5.00 27.96
CA LEU A 173 -0.99 -6.11 28.34
C LEU A 173 -0.24 -5.74 29.62
#